data_AF-A0A3D0NQ58-F1
#
_entry.id   AF-A0A3D0NQ58-F1
#
_cell.length_a   1.000
_cell.length_b   1.000
_cell.length_c   1.000
_cell.angle_alpha   90.00
_cell.angle_beta   90.00
_cell.angle_gamma   90.00
#
_symmetry.space_group_name_H-M   'P 1'
#
loop_
_entity.id
_entity.type
_entity.pdbx_description
1 polymer ?
#
loop_
_entity_poly.entity_id
_entity_poly.type
_entity_poly.pdbx_seq_one_letter_code
_entity_poly.pdbx_strand_id
1 'polypeptide(L)'
;LLSEGRNPSMTKEEIEAELKSCLGAEKVLWLPCGIYHDETNEHVDNICAFTAPGEVVLAWTDDIDDPQYAMSKQCLDYLNSVTDAKGRRIKVHLLPLPKPVTITAEECDGLDDMNGEPTRTPGERLAASYVNFYIANQHVVVPQFGDDNDSKALDILQTLFPTRQVVGIYARDILIGGGNIHCITQQIPSVES
;
A
#
# COMPACT_ATOMS: atom_id res chain seq x y z
N LEU A 1 12.10 -2.70 4.98
CA LEU A 1 12.78 -2.44 6.29
C LEU A 1 14.15 -3.12 6.41
N LEU A 2 14.31 -4.39 6.02
CA LEU A 2 15.58 -5.13 6.09
C LEU A 2 16.48 -4.98 4.85
N SER A 3 16.13 -4.06 3.94
CA SER A 3 16.94 -3.75 2.76
C SER A 3 18.25 -3.07 3.16
N GLU A 4 19.35 -3.38 2.46
CA GLU A 4 20.67 -2.81 2.73
C GLU A 4 20.69 -1.27 2.72
N GLY A 5 19.88 -0.63 1.85
CA GLY A 5 19.75 0.82 1.77
C GLY A 5 18.91 1.48 2.88
N ARG A 6 18.63 0.79 3.99
CA ARG A 6 17.96 1.36 5.18
C ARG A 6 18.91 1.29 6.38
N ASN A 7 18.81 0.23 7.18
CA ASN A 7 19.59 0.07 8.41
C ASN A 7 20.46 -1.19 8.32
N PRO A 8 21.53 -1.19 7.50
CA PRO A 8 22.30 -2.40 7.21
C PRO A 8 23.05 -2.96 8.44
N SER A 9 23.25 -2.15 9.47
CA SER A 9 23.90 -2.55 10.72
C SER A 9 22.94 -3.14 11.75
N MET A 10 21.62 -3.12 11.51
CA MET A 10 20.63 -3.60 12.46
C MET A 10 20.06 -4.95 12.04
N THR A 11 19.93 -5.85 13.01
CA THR A 11 19.18 -7.10 12.90
C THR A 11 17.68 -6.83 12.87
N LYS A 12 16.91 -7.85 12.47
CA LYS A 12 15.44 -7.79 12.47
C LYS A 12 14.90 -7.56 13.87
N GLU A 13 15.49 -8.22 14.87
CA GLU A 13 15.10 -8.15 16.27
C GLU A 13 15.34 -6.75 16.87
N GLU A 14 16.45 -6.11 16.50
CA GLU A 14 16.75 -4.73 16.91
C GLU A 14 15.76 -3.73 16.29
N ILE A 15 15.46 -3.87 14.99
CA ILE A 15 14.45 -3.02 14.33
C ILE A 15 13.07 -3.24 14.98
N GLU A 16 12.71 -4.49 15.30
CA GLU A 16 11.47 -4.81 15.98
C GLU A 16 11.39 -4.16 17.37
N ALA A 17 12.48 -4.19 18.14
CA ALA A 17 12.54 -3.53 19.45
C ALA A 17 12.36 -2.01 19.35
N GLU A 18 13.00 -1.36 18.37
CA GLU A 18 12.85 0.08 18.13
C GLU A 18 11.41 0.45 17.73
N LEU A 19 10.79 -0.34 16.84
CA LEU A 19 9.39 -0.12 16.44
C LEU A 19 8.44 -0.23 17.63
N LYS A 20 8.62 -1.25 18.49
CA LYS A 20 7.81 -1.43 19.70
C LYS A 20 7.98 -0.26 20.67
N SER A 21 9.22 0.18 20.87
CA SER A 21 9.55 1.31 21.75
C SER A 21 8.95 2.63 21.25
N CYS A 22 9.16 2.97 19.98
CA CYS A 22 8.74 4.25 19.41
C CYS A 22 7.22 4.34 19.17
N LEU A 23 6.58 3.23 18.78
CA LEU A 23 5.15 3.21 18.39
C LEU A 23 4.23 2.69 19.50
N GLY A 24 4.77 2.22 20.63
CA GLY A 24 4.00 1.59 21.70
C GLY A 24 3.36 0.26 21.31
N ALA A 25 3.90 -0.42 20.28
CA ALA A 25 3.39 -1.69 19.81
C ALA A 25 3.93 -2.86 20.66
N GLU A 26 3.16 -3.93 20.79
CA GLU A 26 3.60 -5.17 21.47
C GLU A 26 4.07 -6.26 20.49
N LYS A 27 3.60 -6.19 19.24
CA LYS A 27 3.87 -7.18 18.20
C LYS A 27 4.03 -6.51 16.84
N VAL A 28 5.03 -6.92 16.07
CA VAL A 28 5.25 -6.49 14.68
C VAL A 28 4.94 -7.66 13.76
N LEU A 29 4.11 -7.41 12.74
CA LEU A 29 3.84 -8.38 11.67
C LEU A 29 4.72 -8.03 10.48
N TRP A 30 5.44 -9.02 9.96
CA TRP A 30 6.43 -8.86 8.90
C TRP A 30 5.91 -9.51 7.62
N LEU A 31 5.22 -8.73 6.78
CA LEU A 31 4.80 -9.22 5.48
C LEU A 31 6.02 -9.58 4.62
N PRO A 32 5.96 -10.69 3.86
CA PRO A 32 7.10 -11.17 3.07
C PRO A 32 7.35 -10.34 1.80
N CYS A 33 6.33 -9.68 1.25
CA CYS A 33 6.40 -8.96 -0.03
C CYS A 33 5.54 -7.68 0.00
N GLY A 34 5.89 -6.72 -0.86
CA GLY A 34 5.07 -5.55 -1.19
C GLY A 34 4.38 -5.64 -2.55
N ILE A 35 4.36 -4.51 -3.25
CA ILE A 35 3.88 -4.40 -4.64
C ILE A 35 5.05 -4.64 -5.61
N TYR A 36 4.78 -5.37 -6.69
CA TYR A 36 5.74 -5.60 -7.76
C TYR A 36 6.18 -4.27 -8.40
N HIS A 37 7.49 -4.09 -8.56
CA HIS A 37 8.11 -2.85 -9.05
C HIS A 37 7.84 -1.60 -8.18
N ASP A 38 7.65 -1.80 -6.88
CA ASP A 38 7.60 -0.69 -5.94
C ASP A 38 9.00 -0.08 -5.70
N GLU A 39 9.15 1.19 -6.06
CA GLU A 39 10.40 1.97 -5.97
C GLU A 39 10.87 2.21 -4.54
N THR A 40 9.99 2.07 -3.54
CA THR A 40 10.31 2.40 -2.14
C THR A 40 10.94 1.22 -1.40
N ASN A 41 11.41 0.20 -2.10
CA ASN A 41 11.74 -1.12 -1.53
C ASN A 41 10.54 -1.73 -0.78
N GLU A 42 9.38 -1.73 -1.45
CA GLU A 42 8.16 -2.43 -1.02
C GLU A 42 7.55 -1.86 0.26
N HIS A 43 7.11 -0.60 0.24
CA HIS A 43 6.40 -0.03 1.39
C HIS A 43 5.08 -0.74 1.67
N VAL A 44 4.79 -0.94 2.96
CA VAL A 44 3.62 -1.70 3.40
C VAL A 44 2.30 -1.00 3.05
N ASP A 45 2.28 0.32 3.01
CA ASP A 45 1.10 1.14 2.73
C ASP A 45 0.57 1.00 1.29
N ASN A 46 1.35 0.37 0.40
CA ASN A 46 0.94 0.08 -0.96
C ASN A 46 0.35 -1.35 -1.11
N ILE A 47 0.65 -2.27 -0.18
CA ILE A 47 0.21 -3.68 -0.23
C ILE A 47 -0.84 -4.02 0.83
N CYS A 48 -0.77 -3.46 2.04
CA CYS A 48 -1.61 -3.86 3.17
C CYS A 48 -1.86 -2.71 4.15
N ALA A 49 -3.10 -2.57 4.61
CA ALA A 49 -3.46 -1.55 5.60
C ALA A 49 -4.51 -2.08 6.58
N PHE A 50 -4.40 -1.67 7.85
CA PHE A 50 -5.45 -1.96 8.85
C PHE A 50 -6.70 -1.13 8.57
N THR A 51 -7.86 -1.77 8.59
CA THR A 51 -9.18 -1.09 8.50
C THR A 51 -9.89 -1.06 9.86
N ALA A 52 -9.58 -2.03 10.72
CA ALA A 52 -10.00 -2.09 12.11
C ALA A 52 -9.02 -2.97 12.93
N PRO A 53 -9.08 -2.96 14.27
CA PRO A 53 -8.27 -3.86 15.08
C PRO A 53 -8.53 -5.35 14.74
N GLY A 54 -7.54 -6.02 14.15
CA GLY A 54 -7.63 -7.41 13.70
C GLY A 54 -8.17 -7.59 12.27
N GLU A 55 -8.47 -6.51 11.55
CA GLU A 55 -8.92 -6.55 10.16
C GLU A 55 -7.99 -5.72 9.26
N VAL A 56 -7.62 -6.26 8.11
CA VAL A 56 -6.75 -5.62 7.13
C VAL A 56 -7.34 -5.73 5.73
N VAL A 57 -7.00 -4.79 4.86
CA VAL A 57 -7.08 -5.00 3.41
C VAL A 57 -5.73 -5.44 2.87
N LEU A 58 -5.75 -6.27 1.83
CA LEU A 58 -4.56 -6.73 1.11
C LEU A 58 -4.77 -6.52 -0.38
N ALA A 59 -3.80 -5.87 -1.04
CA ALA A 59 -3.84 -5.66 -2.49
C ALA A 59 -3.75 -7.00 -3.21
N TRP A 60 -4.67 -7.23 -4.16
CA TRP A 60 -4.92 -8.55 -4.71
C TRP A 60 -5.19 -8.51 -6.22
N THR A 61 -4.70 -9.52 -6.93
CA THR A 61 -5.11 -9.82 -8.31
C THR A 61 -5.50 -11.28 -8.37
N ASP A 62 -6.50 -11.63 -9.19
CA ASP A 62 -6.86 -13.02 -9.48
C ASP A 62 -6.09 -13.58 -10.70
N ASP A 63 -5.33 -12.72 -11.39
CA ASP A 63 -4.50 -13.11 -12.53
C ASP A 63 -3.24 -13.84 -12.04
N ILE A 64 -3.25 -15.17 -12.16
CA ILE A 64 -2.16 -16.05 -11.71
C ILE A 64 -0.85 -15.84 -12.47
N ASP A 65 -0.91 -15.26 -13.67
CA ASP A 65 0.25 -15.00 -14.52
C ASP A 65 0.87 -13.63 -14.20
N ASP A 66 0.19 -12.76 -13.46
CA ASP A 66 0.75 -11.52 -12.95
C ASP A 66 1.75 -11.82 -11.80
N PRO A 67 3.00 -11.30 -11.83
CA PRO A 67 3.97 -11.50 -10.76
C PRO A 67 3.45 -11.09 -9.38
N GLN A 68 2.53 -10.12 -9.32
CA GLN A 68 1.90 -9.69 -8.08
C GLN A 68 1.07 -10.79 -7.41
N TYR A 69 0.48 -11.72 -8.17
CA TYR A 69 -0.32 -12.81 -7.60
C TYR A 69 0.49 -13.63 -6.60
N ALA A 70 1.69 -14.07 -6.99
CA ALA A 70 2.55 -14.87 -6.13
C ALA A 70 3.01 -14.09 -4.88
N MET A 71 3.26 -12.77 -5.01
CA MET A 71 3.63 -11.89 -3.90
C MET A 71 2.46 -11.70 -2.92
N SER A 72 1.27 -11.32 -3.42
CA SER A 72 0.05 -11.17 -2.63
C SER A 72 -0.38 -12.48 -1.97
N LYS A 73 -0.21 -13.63 -2.64
CA LYS A 73 -0.52 -14.95 -2.07
C LYS A 73 0.35 -15.28 -0.86
N GLN A 74 1.66 -15.00 -0.92
CA GLN A 74 2.55 -15.18 0.22
C GLN A 74 2.15 -14.30 1.40
N CYS A 75 1.76 -13.04 1.14
CA CYS A 75 1.22 -12.14 2.14
C CYS A 75 -0.08 -12.66 2.76
N LEU A 76 -1.00 -13.17 1.95
CA LEU A 76 -2.25 -13.75 2.42
C LEU A 76 -2.00 -14.98 3.31
N ASP A 77 -1.12 -15.89 2.89
CA ASP A 77 -0.78 -17.09 3.66
C ASP A 77 -0.10 -16.74 4.98
N TYR A 78 0.80 -15.76 4.97
CA TYR A 78 1.41 -15.22 6.17
C TYR A 78 0.35 -14.66 7.14
N LEU A 79 -0.51 -13.76 6.68
CA LEU A 79 -1.55 -13.13 7.50
C LEU A 79 -2.53 -14.16 8.10
N ASN A 80 -2.87 -15.21 7.34
CA ASN A 80 -3.71 -16.30 7.82
C ASN A 80 -3.04 -17.18 8.90
N SER A 81 -1.70 -17.22 8.93
CA SER A 81 -0.93 -18.02 9.88
C SER A 81 -0.66 -17.33 11.21
N VAL A 82 -0.90 -16.01 11.30
CA VAL A 82 -0.55 -15.20 12.47
C VAL A 82 -1.78 -14.62 13.17
N THR A 83 -1.55 -14.15 14.39
CA THR A 83 -2.51 -13.36 15.16
C THR A 83 -1.95 -11.98 15.45
N ASP A 84 -2.79 -11.02 15.80
CA ASP A 84 -2.30 -9.73 16.29
C ASP A 84 -1.78 -9.83 17.74
N ALA A 85 -1.37 -8.68 18.31
CA ALA A 85 -0.87 -8.59 19.68
C ALA A 85 -1.85 -9.09 20.75
N LYS A 86 -3.16 -9.02 20.47
CA LYS A 86 -4.24 -9.46 21.38
C LYS A 86 -4.70 -10.89 21.10
N GLY A 87 -3.98 -11.64 20.26
CA GLY A 87 -4.31 -13.02 19.92
C GLY A 87 -5.50 -13.16 18.95
N ARG A 88 -6.00 -12.07 18.36
CA ARG A 88 -7.07 -12.14 17.37
C ARG A 88 -6.51 -12.67 16.05
N ARG A 89 -7.27 -13.55 15.38
CA ARG A 89 -6.96 -13.92 13.99
C ARG A 89 -7.12 -12.70 13.10
N ILE A 90 -6.22 -12.55 12.12
CA ILE A 90 -6.31 -11.47 11.16
C ILE A 90 -7.38 -11.80 10.13
N LYS A 91 -8.39 -10.96 10.00
CA LYS A 91 -9.38 -11.03 8.92
C LYS A 91 -8.87 -10.22 7.75
N VAL A 92 -8.60 -10.90 6.64
CA VAL A 92 -8.06 -10.29 5.42
C VAL A 92 -9.19 -10.03 4.43
N HIS A 93 -9.31 -8.77 3.99
CA HIS A 93 -10.20 -8.35 2.92
C HIS A 93 -9.37 -8.12 1.66
N LEU A 94 -9.64 -8.88 0.60
CA LEU A 94 -8.92 -8.73 -0.65
C LEU A 94 -9.42 -7.48 -1.37
N LEU A 95 -8.52 -6.54 -1.64
CA LEU A 95 -8.80 -5.32 -2.38
C LEU A 95 -8.22 -5.48 -3.80
N PRO A 96 -9.06 -5.49 -4.85
CA PRO A 96 -8.59 -5.78 -6.20
C PRO A 96 -7.65 -4.68 -6.66
N LEU A 97 -6.55 -5.04 -7.32
CA LEU A 97 -5.66 -4.10 -8.01
C LEU A 97 -6.29 -3.64 -9.33
N PRO A 98 -5.91 -2.45 -9.85
CA PRO A 98 -6.22 -2.13 -11.24
C PRO A 98 -5.51 -3.12 -12.17
N LYS A 99 -5.92 -3.18 -13.44
CA LYS A 99 -5.07 -3.80 -14.47
C LYS A 99 -3.68 -3.15 -14.45
N PRO A 100 -2.59 -3.86 -14.82
CA PRO A 100 -1.25 -3.29 -14.82
C PRO A 100 -1.22 -1.93 -15.51
N VAL A 101 -0.89 -0.90 -14.73
CA VAL A 101 -0.80 0.48 -15.22
C VAL A 101 0.62 0.70 -15.70
N THR A 102 0.78 1.12 -16.95
CA THR A 102 2.08 1.49 -17.51
C THR A 102 2.14 2.98 -17.83
N ILE A 103 3.35 3.54 -17.75
CA ILE A 103 3.61 4.91 -18.18
C ILE A 103 3.74 4.98 -19.70
N THR A 104 3.20 6.04 -20.30
CA THR A 104 3.24 6.27 -21.74
C THR A 104 4.46 7.08 -22.17
N ALA A 105 4.77 7.09 -23.46
CA ALA A 105 5.85 7.93 -24.00
C ALA A 105 5.57 9.42 -23.81
N GLU A 106 4.33 9.86 -24.02
CA GLU A 106 3.92 11.26 -23.82
C GLU A 106 4.08 11.72 -22.37
N GLU A 107 3.78 10.84 -21.41
CA GLU A 107 4.00 11.14 -19.99
C GLU A 107 5.49 11.22 -19.65
N CYS A 108 6.32 10.35 -20.23
CA CYS A 108 7.77 10.42 -20.06
C CYS A 108 8.36 11.72 -20.63
N ASP A 109 7.89 12.17 -21.80
CA ASP A 109 8.37 13.41 -22.45
C ASP A 109 8.10 14.66 -21.60
N GLY A 110 7.14 14.60 -20.67
CA GLY A 110 6.81 15.67 -19.73
C GLY A 110 7.65 15.68 -18.45
N LEU A 111 8.55 14.72 -18.25
CA LEU A 111 9.37 14.60 -17.04
C LEU A 111 10.79 15.11 -17.27
N ASP A 112 11.34 15.79 -16.27
CA ASP A 112 12.74 16.17 -16.26
C ASP A 112 13.64 14.93 -16.05
N ASP A 113 14.81 14.96 -16.68
CA ASP A 113 15.87 13.97 -16.47
C ASP A 113 16.47 14.12 -15.07
N MET A 114 16.79 12.99 -14.43
CA MET A 114 17.49 12.97 -13.15
C MET A 114 18.94 12.54 -13.37
N ASN A 115 19.88 13.46 -13.11
CA ASN A 115 21.32 13.25 -13.31
C ASN A 115 21.72 12.85 -14.75
N GLY A 116 20.94 13.29 -15.74
CA GLY A 116 21.17 12.99 -17.16
C GLY A 116 20.61 11.65 -17.63
N GLU A 117 19.82 10.97 -16.79
CA GLU A 117 19.10 9.74 -17.14
C GLU A 117 17.58 9.98 -17.03
N PRO A 118 16.78 9.32 -17.87
CA PRO A 118 15.33 9.48 -17.84
C PRO A 118 14.78 8.97 -16.50
N THR A 119 13.92 9.76 -15.87
CA THR A 119 13.28 9.41 -14.59
C THR A 119 12.33 8.21 -14.73
N ARG A 120 11.78 7.99 -15.93
CA ARG A 120 10.86 6.88 -16.26
C ARG A 120 11.13 6.37 -17.66
N THR A 121 10.84 5.10 -17.90
CA THR A 121 10.91 4.50 -19.24
C THR A 121 9.51 4.19 -19.79
N PRO A 122 9.17 4.53 -21.05
CA PRO A 122 7.87 4.19 -21.62
C PRO A 122 7.58 2.69 -21.53
N GLY A 123 6.37 2.34 -21.09
CA GLY A 123 5.94 0.96 -20.86
C GLY A 123 6.34 0.38 -19.51
N GLU A 124 7.09 1.12 -18.68
CA GLU A 124 7.36 0.75 -17.29
C GLU A 124 6.05 0.62 -16.50
N ARG A 125 5.92 -0.47 -15.73
CA ARG A 125 4.77 -0.72 -14.87
C ARG A 125 4.89 0.14 -13.60
N LEU A 126 3.84 0.90 -13.33
CA LEU A 126 3.69 1.71 -12.13
C LEU A 126 3.09 0.88 -10.98
N ALA A 127 3.50 1.16 -9.75
CA ALA A 127 3.07 0.47 -8.53
C ALA A 127 1.65 0.91 -8.07
N ALA A 128 0.66 0.80 -8.96
CA ALA A 128 -0.70 1.24 -8.70
C ALA A 128 -1.43 0.30 -7.76
N SER A 129 -1.93 0.83 -6.63
CA SER A 129 -2.75 0.09 -5.67
C SER A 129 -3.78 1.00 -5.01
N TYR A 130 -4.99 0.48 -4.83
CA TYR A 130 -6.03 1.19 -4.07
C TYR A 130 -5.78 1.20 -2.57
N VAL A 131 -4.86 0.35 -2.06
CA VAL A 131 -4.51 0.30 -0.63
C VAL A 131 -3.85 1.59 -0.16
N ASN A 132 -3.24 2.35 -1.06
CA ASN A 132 -2.59 3.63 -0.77
C ASN A 132 -3.61 4.79 -0.56
N PHE A 133 -4.67 4.52 0.21
CA PHE A 133 -5.72 5.46 0.58
C PHE A 133 -5.42 6.18 1.89
N TYR A 134 -6.08 7.31 2.13
CA TYR A 134 -5.98 8.07 3.37
C TYR A 134 -7.29 8.02 4.17
N ILE A 135 -7.22 7.72 5.47
CA ILE A 135 -8.37 7.73 6.39
C ILE A 135 -8.41 9.10 7.09
N ALA A 136 -9.36 9.94 6.69
CA ALA A 136 -9.72 11.16 7.41
C ALA A 136 -10.80 10.89 8.47
N ASN A 137 -11.15 11.94 9.24
CA ASN A 137 -12.13 11.81 10.33
C ASN A 137 -13.49 11.26 9.85
N GLN A 138 -14.01 11.78 8.73
CA GLN A 138 -15.31 11.42 8.18
C GLN A 138 -15.24 10.83 6.76
N HIS A 139 -14.04 10.75 6.18
CA HIS A 139 -13.84 10.33 4.80
C HIS A 139 -12.73 9.29 4.68
N VAL A 140 -12.79 8.47 3.65
CA VAL A 140 -11.66 7.68 3.16
C VAL A 140 -11.39 8.09 1.73
N VAL A 141 -10.21 8.63 1.47
CA VAL A 141 -9.83 9.15 0.16
C VAL A 141 -9.02 8.09 -0.56
N VAL A 142 -9.60 7.54 -1.63
CA VAL A 142 -9.09 6.37 -2.34
C VAL A 142 -8.58 6.80 -3.71
N PRO A 143 -7.38 6.39 -4.12
CA PRO A 143 -6.89 6.72 -5.46
C PRO A 143 -7.70 5.99 -6.53
N GLN A 144 -7.88 6.60 -7.69
CA GLN A 144 -8.57 6.03 -8.84
C GLN A 144 -7.67 6.17 -10.07
N PHE A 145 -7.76 5.20 -10.98
CA PHE A 145 -6.82 5.07 -12.10
C PHE A 145 -7.51 5.07 -13.47
N GLY A 146 -8.84 5.18 -13.51
CA GLY A 146 -9.62 5.03 -14.75
C GLY A 146 -9.77 3.57 -15.16
N ASP A 147 -9.77 2.65 -14.20
CA ASP A 147 -9.82 1.20 -14.41
C ASP A 147 -11.19 0.62 -13.99
N ASP A 148 -11.56 -0.53 -14.54
CA ASP A 148 -12.83 -1.22 -14.21
C ASP A 148 -12.96 -1.58 -12.72
N ASN A 149 -11.83 -1.76 -12.01
CA ASN A 149 -11.81 -2.07 -10.59
C ASN A 149 -11.91 -0.83 -9.68
N ASP A 150 -11.90 0.39 -10.22
CA ASP A 150 -12.05 1.65 -9.46
C ASP A 150 -13.30 1.60 -8.56
N SER A 151 -14.45 1.30 -9.16
CA SER A 151 -15.74 1.21 -8.47
C SER A 151 -15.78 0.09 -7.42
N LYS A 152 -15.21 -1.07 -7.73
CA LYS A 152 -15.18 -2.23 -6.81
C LYS A 152 -14.34 -1.91 -5.57
N ALA A 153 -13.22 -1.22 -5.74
CA ALA A 153 -12.38 -0.81 -4.62
C ALA A 153 -13.14 0.14 -3.68
N LEU A 154 -13.91 1.10 -4.24
CA LEU A 154 -14.76 1.98 -3.46
C LEU A 154 -15.85 1.21 -2.69
N ASP A 155 -16.55 0.28 -3.33
CA ASP A 155 -17.62 -0.50 -2.71
C ASP A 155 -17.12 -1.37 -1.54
N ILE A 156 -15.96 -2.02 -1.71
CA ILE A 156 -15.32 -2.81 -0.66
C ILE A 156 -14.95 -1.90 0.51
N LEU A 157 -14.23 -0.81 0.25
CA LEU A 157 -13.81 0.10 1.31
C LEU A 157 -15.02 0.77 1.99
N GLN A 158 -16.10 1.05 1.27
CA GLN A 158 -17.31 1.62 1.85
C GLN A 158 -18.00 0.66 2.83
N THR A 159 -17.94 -0.64 2.54
CA THR A 159 -18.42 -1.69 3.46
C THR A 159 -17.54 -1.77 4.71
N LEU A 160 -16.23 -1.59 4.57
CA LEU A 160 -15.27 -1.65 5.68
C LEU A 160 -15.27 -0.40 6.56
N PHE A 161 -15.67 0.74 6.00
CA PHE A 161 -15.75 2.02 6.71
C PHE A 161 -17.19 2.56 6.73
N PRO A 162 -18.15 1.88 7.40
CA PRO A 162 -19.57 2.22 7.32
C PRO A 162 -19.93 3.58 7.93
N THR A 163 -19.05 4.15 8.75
CA THR A 163 -19.24 5.47 9.39
C THR A 163 -18.54 6.60 8.63
N ARG A 164 -17.86 6.31 7.52
CA ARG A 164 -17.15 7.29 6.70
C ARG A 164 -17.67 7.26 5.28
N GLN A 165 -17.60 8.39 4.62
CA GLN A 165 -17.84 8.47 3.19
C GLN A 165 -16.56 8.10 2.43
N VAL A 166 -16.64 7.11 1.56
CA VAL A 166 -15.51 6.73 0.70
C VAL A 166 -15.57 7.57 -0.59
N VAL A 167 -14.47 8.25 -0.91
CA VAL A 167 -14.38 9.18 -2.03
C VAL A 167 -13.20 8.78 -2.90
N GLY A 168 -13.48 8.52 -4.18
CA GLY A 168 -12.45 8.28 -5.20
C GLY A 168 -11.88 9.60 -5.75
N ILE A 169 -10.57 9.69 -5.87
CA ILE A 169 -9.87 10.80 -6.54
C ILE A 169 -8.96 10.22 -7.62
N TYR A 170 -9.08 10.73 -8.85
CA TYR A 170 -8.16 10.37 -9.92
C TYR A 170 -6.74 10.80 -9.54
N ALA A 171 -5.81 9.84 -9.50
CA ALA A 171 -4.50 10.04 -8.87
C ALA A 171 -3.33 9.55 -9.75
N ARG A 172 -3.54 9.45 -11.06
CA ARG A 172 -2.51 9.01 -12.02
C ARG A 172 -1.26 9.89 -11.98
N ASP A 173 -1.42 11.20 -11.85
CA ASP A 173 -0.28 12.14 -11.82
C ASP A 173 0.62 11.91 -10.60
N ILE A 174 0.04 11.56 -9.44
CA ILE A 174 0.79 11.22 -8.23
C ILE A 174 1.51 9.88 -8.42
N LEU A 175 0.82 8.92 -9.04
CA LEU A 175 1.36 7.59 -9.34
C LEU A 175 2.61 7.64 -10.23
N ILE A 176 2.62 8.52 -11.25
CA ILE A 176 3.80 8.73 -12.11
C ILE A 176 5.02 9.17 -11.27
N GLY A 177 4.78 9.95 -10.21
CA GLY A 177 5.80 10.37 -9.25
C GLY A 177 6.25 9.30 -8.25
N GLY A 178 5.73 8.07 -8.32
CA GLY A 178 6.18 6.94 -7.50
C GLY A 178 5.41 6.71 -6.19
N GLY A 179 4.23 7.30 -6.02
CA GLY A 179 3.42 7.12 -4.81
C GLY A 179 1.93 7.36 -5.04
N ASN A 180 1.16 7.49 -3.96
CA ASN A 180 -0.24 7.88 -4.06
C ASN A 180 -0.72 8.73 -2.89
N ILE A 181 -2.04 8.86 -2.73
CA ILE A 181 -2.70 9.72 -1.73
C ILE A 181 -2.12 9.51 -0.32
N HIS A 182 -1.93 8.27 0.13
CA HIS A 182 -1.33 8.01 1.44
C HIS A 182 0.09 8.57 1.54
N CYS A 183 0.93 8.37 0.51
CA CYS A 183 2.33 8.81 0.49
C CYS A 183 2.52 10.33 0.62
N ILE A 184 1.51 11.14 0.26
CA ILE A 184 1.58 12.61 0.32
C ILE A 184 0.83 13.21 1.52
N THR A 185 0.41 12.37 2.47
CA THR A 185 -0.35 12.80 3.65
C THR A 185 0.29 12.33 4.95
N GLN A 186 0.11 13.11 6.02
CA GLN A 186 0.53 12.74 7.37
C GLN A 186 -0.51 13.26 8.38
N GLN A 187 -1.24 12.35 9.03
CA GLN A 187 -2.26 12.71 10.00
C GLN A 187 -1.65 13.22 11.32
N ILE A 188 -2.32 14.18 11.93
CA ILE A 188 -2.05 14.64 13.30
C ILE A 188 -3.25 14.23 14.15
N PRO A 189 -3.11 13.22 15.04
CA PRO A 189 -4.19 12.82 15.93
C PRO A 189 -4.61 13.99 16.84
N SER A 190 -5.92 14.14 17.07
CA SER A 190 -6.40 15.07 18.09
C SER A 190 -5.97 14.58 19.47
N VAL A 191 -5.51 15.51 20.31
CA VAL A 191 -5.34 15.23 21.74
C VAL A 191 -6.73 15.27 22.38
N GLU A 192 -7.12 14.21 23.09
CA GLU A 192 -8.33 14.26 23.92
C GLU A 192 -8.11 15.31 25.03
N SER A 193 -9.03 16.28 25.13
CA SER A 193 -9.07 17.28 26.20
C SER A 193 -9.80 16.77 27.43
#